data_AF-A0AAD3R1F2-F1
#
_entry.id   AF-A0AAD3R1F2-F1
#
_cell.length_a   1.000
_cell.length_b   1.000
_cell.length_c   1.000
_cell.angle_alpha   90.00
_cell.angle_beta   90.00
_cell.angle_gamma   90.00
#
_symmetry.space_group_name_H-M   'P 1'
#
loop_
_entity.id
_entity.type
_entity.pdbx_description
1 polymer ?
#
loop_
_entity_poly.entity_id
_entity_poly.type
_entity_poly.pdbx_seq_one_letter_code
_entity_poly.pdbx_strand_id
1 'polypeptide(L)'
;MLCQGPVKLSEALVVVYLQRKYTSFASRPDQSLIGSSLYGRFGSALAVLGDLDMDGYQDVAVGAPWSGDSGQGQVFIYLGNSNGLSATPFQVIDSPLPSSRTAFGFTLRGRADIDGNGYPDLLVGAWAADRAFVYRSQAVIRSRVSLTLLPDFLNPDVKLCHQGNTPVSCFVIQMCVYVSGHRIPQETALGVELQLDQMKQPMARRTLLLSTNQLQDTMKLVVQREVGMTCVNQTAYLRSEEEVQDKLSPIFITVNVSLLNATQHALLHGQTHAAAQSAGTRIGHCRGSNRFQTSRSLPANHADRVSVMPVLIVISRRTPQH
;
A
#
# COMPACT_ATOMS: atom_id res chain seq x y z
N MET A 1 -0.08 -59.04 4.24
CA MET A 1 -0.65 -57.78 3.72
C MET A 1 -0.44 -56.73 4.79
N LEU A 2 0.64 -55.95 4.70
CA LEU A 2 0.96 -54.90 5.69
C LEU A 2 0.25 -53.63 5.25
N CYS A 3 -0.74 -53.19 6.03
CA CYS A 3 -1.33 -51.86 5.89
C CYS A 3 -0.27 -50.83 6.28
N GLN A 4 0.35 -50.19 5.29
CA GLN A 4 1.09 -48.95 5.54
C GLN A 4 0.08 -47.92 6.06
N GLY A 5 0.34 -47.37 7.25
CA GLY A 5 -0.39 -46.22 7.76
C GLY A 5 -0.34 -45.05 6.77
N PRO A 6 -1.19 -44.01 6.94
CA PRO A 6 -1.26 -42.91 6.00
C PRO A 6 0.15 -42.37 5.74
N VAL A 7 0.59 -42.48 4.49
CA VAL A 7 1.83 -41.88 4.01
C VAL A 7 1.71 -40.39 4.31
N LYS A 8 2.49 -39.87 5.26
CA LYS A 8 2.71 -38.43 5.37
C LYS A 8 3.33 -38.02 4.05
N LEU A 9 2.50 -37.53 3.13
CA LEU A 9 2.97 -36.95 1.88
C LEU A 9 3.96 -35.87 2.28
N SER A 10 5.20 -36.00 1.81
CA SER A 10 6.30 -35.13 2.20
C SER A 10 6.04 -33.72 1.64
N GLU A 11 5.39 -32.88 2.43
CA GLU A 11 5.43 -31.44 2.22
C GLU A 11 6.88 -31.01 2.43
N ALA A 12 7.49 -30.46 1.38
CA ALA A 12 8.86 -30.02 1.46
C ALA A 12 8.93 -28.74 2.32
N LEU A 13 9.96 -28.64 3.14
CA LEU A 13 10.09 -27.63 4.19
C LEU A 13 11.42 -26.86 4.04
N VAL A 14 11.37 -25.56 4.27
CA VAL A 14 12.55 -24.73 4.54
C VAL A 14 12.56 -24.38 6.03
N VAL A 15 13.69 -24.61 6.70
CA VAL A 15 13.89 -24.26 8.11
C VAL A 15 14.75 -23.02 8.23
N VAL A 16 14.38 -22.12 9.13
CA VAL A 16 15.09 -20.86 9.38
C VAL A 16 15.67 -20.90 10.79
N TYR A 17 16.98 -20.65 10.87
CA TYR A 17 17.68 -20.47 12.14
C TYR A 17 18.17 -19.03 12.22
N LEU A 18 17.76 -18.31 13.27
CA LEU A 18 18.18 -16.94 13.51
C LEU A 18 19.36 -16.95 14.48
N GLN A 19 20.48 -16.38 14.04
CA GLN A 19 21.66 -16.29 14.89
C GLN A 19 21.47 -15.19 15.94
N ARG A 20 21.00 -15.56 17.13
CA ARG A 20 20.83 -14.62 18.26
C ARG A 20 22.08 -14.47 19.13
N LYS A 21 23.03 -15.39 19.01
CA LYS A 21 24.32 -15.38 19.71
C LYS A 21 25.46 -15.42 18.70
N TYR A 22 26.54 -14.70 18.98
CA TYR A 22 27.64 -14.45 18.06
C TYR A 22 28.26 -15.71 17.41
N THR A 23 28.22 -16.85 18.10
CA THR A 23 28.89 -18.09 17.65
C THR A 23 27.96 -19.29 17.48
N SER A 24 26.64 -19.17 17.72
CA SER A 24 25.76 -20.33 17.75
C SER A 24 24.33 -20.03 17.34
N PHE A 25 23.71 -21.00 16.67
CA PHE A 25 22.26 -21.09 16.48
C PHE A 25 21.59 -21.87 17.62
N ALA A 26 20.28 -21.70 17.77
CA ALA A 26 19.50 -22.57 18.64
C ALA A 26 19.48 -24.02 18.10
N SER A 27 19.28 -25.00 18.99
CA SER A 27 19.17 -26.42 18.62
C SER A 27 17.85 -26.77 17.90
N ARG A 28 16.89 -25.85 17.89
CA ARG A 28 15.62 -25.94 17.16
C ARG A 28 15.50 -24.76 16.19
N PRO A 29 14.85 -24.95 15.03
CA PRO A 29 14.62 -23.84 14.11
C PRO A 29 13.73 -22.78 14.75
N ASP A 30 13.98 -21.52 14.42
CA ASP A 30 13.12 -20.40 14.81
C ASP A 30 11.83 -20.40 13.97
N GLN A 31 11.92 -20.79 12.69
CA GLN A 31 10.77 -20.82 11.78
C GLN A 31 10.82 -22.01 10.82
N SER A 32 9.65 -22.39 10.31
CA SER A 32 9.46 -23.45 9.34
C SER A 32 8.49 -22.99 8.25
N LEU A 33 9.00 -22.83 7.02
CA LEU A 33 8.20 -22.46 5.85
C LEU A 33 7.83 -23.74 5.08
N ILE A 34 6.53 -24.00 4.97
CA ILE A 34 5.99 -25.24 4.39
C ILE A 34 5.48 -24.96 2.99
N GLY A 35 5.87 -25.77 2.02
CA GLY A 35 5.33 -25.72 0.66
C GLY A 35 3.91 -26.26 0.59
N SER A 36 3.03 -25.57 -0.13
CA SER A 36 1.60 -25.93 -0.24
C SER A 36 1.30 -27.06 -1.24
N SER A 37 2.17 -27.31 -2.22
CA SER A 37 1.92 -28.29 -3.28
C SER A 37 2.61 -29.64 -3.01
N LEU A 38 1.82 -30.70 -3.10
CA LEU A 38 2.30 -32.08 -3.10
C LEU A 38 3.30 -32.29 -4.26
N TYR A 39 4.45 -32.88 -3.95
CA TYR A 39 5.53 -33.12 -4.91
C TYR A 39 6.14 -31.85 -5.56
N GLY A 40 5.77 -30.65 -5.11
CA GLY A 40 6.26 -29.38 -5.66
C GLY A 40 7.75 -29.13 -5.43
N ARG A 41 8.34 -29.87 -4.48
CA ARG A 41 9.74 -29.75 -4.01
C ARG A 41 10.09 -28.31 -3.60
N PHE A 42 9.22 -27.69 -2.82
CA PHE A 42 9.50 -26.42 -2.17
C PHE A 42 10.83 -26.46 -1.41
N GLY A 43 11.66 -25.43 -1.57
CA GLY A 43 13.01 -25.40 -0.98
C GLY A 43 14.09 -26.06 -1.85
N SER A 44 13.79 -26.45 -3.10
CA SER A 44 14.81 -26.96 -4.03
C SER A 44 15.88 -25.92 -4.38
N ALA A 45 15.51 -24.64 -4.33
CA ALA A 45 16.42 -23.52 -4.52
C ALA A 45 16.12 -22.44 -3.47
N LEU A 46 17.18 -21.78 -3.02
CA LEU A 46 17.14 -20.64 -2.12
C LEU A 46 18.03 -19.54 -2.71
N ALA A 47 17.52 -18.31 -2.74
CA ALA A 47 18.30 -17.14 -3.12
C ALA A 47 18.06 -15.99 -2.14
N VAL A 48 19.15 -15.39 -1.69
CA VAL A 48 19.11 -14.10 -0.99
C VAL A 48 18.84 -13.02 -2.04
N LEU A 49 17.79 -12.24 -1.84
CA LEU A 49 17.38 -11.19 -2.77
C LEU A 49 18.05 -9.85 -2.48
N GLY A 50 18.61 -9.66 -1.29
CA GLY A 50 18.92 -8.31 -0.81
C GLY A 50 17.74 -7.76 -0.04
N ASP A 51 17.72 -6.44 0.15
CA ASP A 51 16.56 -5.72 0.65
C ASP A 51 15.71 -5.33 -0.57
N LEU A 52 14.69 -6.14 -0.88
CA LEU A 52 13.87 -6.03 -2.07
C LEU A 52 12.94 -4.82 -1.97
N ASP A 53 12.43 -4.51 -0.78
CA ASP A 53 11.48 -3.42 -0.54
C ASP A 53 12.06 -2.18 0.13
N MET A 54 13.36 -2.18 0.42
CA MET A 54 14.10 -1.09 1.05
C MET A 54 13.52 -0.74 2.41
N ASP A 55 13.17 -1.76 3.20
CA ASP A 55 12.67 -1.63 4.57
C ASP A 55 13.75 -1.81 5.65
N GLY A 56 14.96 -2.20 5.24
CA GLY A 56 16.13 -2.43 6.08
C GLY A 56 16.38 -3.90 6.42
N TYR A 57 15.51 -4.82 6.01
CA TYR A 57 15.68 -6.26 6.21
C TYR A 57 16.05 -6.95 4.89
N GLN A 58 16.61 -8.16 4.99
CA GLN A 58 16.99 -8.95 3.81
C GLN A 58 15.91 -9.97 3.50
N ASP A 59 15.61 -10.12 2.21
CA ASP A 59 14.55 -10.95 1.69
C ASP A 59 15.09 -12.19 0.98
N VAL A 60 14.22 -13.19 0.84
CA VAL A 60 14.58 -14.50 0.29
C VAL A 60 13.56 -14.98 -0.72
N ALA A 61 14.05 -15.56 -1.82
CA ALA A 61 13.24 -16.33 -2.75
C ALA A 61 13.46 -17.84 -2.52
N VAL A 62 12.35 -18.59 -2.56
CA VAL A 62 12.32 -20.04 -2.44
C VAL A 62 11.71 -20.66 -3.69
N GLY A 63 12.43 -21.58 -4.32
CA GLY A 63 12.00 -22.27 -5.52
C GLY A 63 11.22 -23.55 -5.22
N ALA A 64 10.13 -23.79 -5.95
CA ALA A 64 9.38 -25.04 -5.97
C ALA A 64 9.15 -25.47 -7.43
N PRO A 65 10.12 -26.16 -8.05
CA PRO A 65 10.20 -26.33 -9.50
C PRO A 65 9.06 -27.13 -10.12
N TRP A 66 8.33 -27.88 -9.30
CA TRP A 66 7.22 -28.74 -9.72
C TRP A 66 5.89 -28.34 -9.06
N SER A 67 5.82 -27.14 -8.51
CA SER A 67 4.61 -26.56 -7.91
C SER A 67 3.68 -25.96 -8.97
N GLY A 68 2.48 -25.56 -8.56
CA GLY A 68 1.42 -25.04 -9.43
C GLY A 68 0.55 -26.14 -10.05
N ASP A 69 -0.59 -25.77 -10.62
CA ASP A 69 -1.67 -26.69 -11.03
C ASP A 69 -1.21 -27.79 -11.99
N SER A 70 -0.32 -27.46 -12.92
CA SER A 70 0.25 -28.42 -13.88
C SER A 70 1.68 -28.85 -13.55
N GLY A 71 2.21 -28.46 -12.37
CA GLY A 71 3.60 -28.67 -12.01
C GLY A 71 4.59 -27.88 -12.87
N GLN A 72 4.17 -26.74 -13.40
CA GLN A 72 4.97 -25.82 -14.21
C GLN A 72 6.10 -25.15 -13.43
N GLY A 73 5.99 -25.07 -12.11
CA GLY A 73 6.97 -24.47 -11.20
C GLY A 73 6.52 -23.10 -10.67
N GLN A 74 6.89 -22.81 -9.43
CA GLN A 74 6.61 -21.54 -8.75
C GLN A 74 7.85 -21.06 -7.96
N VAL A 75 7.93 -19.75 -7.74
CA VAL A 75 8.91 -19.11 -6.85
C VAL A 75 8.16 -18.27 -5.81
N PHE A 76 8.53 -18.43 -4.56
CA PHE A 76 7.91 -17.77 -3.41
C PHE A 76 8.85 -16.71 -2.85
N ILE A 77 8.37 -15.48 -2.69
CA ILE A 77 9.14 -14.36 -2.13
C ILE A 77 8.72 -14.18 -0.67
N TYR A 78 9.69 -14.22 0.23
CA TYR A 78 9.50 -13.99 1.66
C TYR A 78 10.28 -12.75 2.08
N LEU A 79 9.55 -11.76 2.60
CA LEU A 79 10.14 -10.54 3.12
C LEU A 79 10.69 -10.75 4.54
N GLY A 80 11.84 -10.16 4.81
CA GLY A 80 12.43 -10.06 6.14
C GLY A 80 11.67 -9.10 7.04
N ASN A 81 11.90 -9.22 8.35
CA ASN A 81 11.44 -8.27 9.36
C ASN A 81 12.29 -8.45 10.63
N SER A 82 11.98 -7.66 11.67
CA SER A 82 12.69 -7.69 12.96
C SER A 82 12.72 -9.06 13.65
N ASN A 83 11.79 -9.96 13.30
CA ASN A 83 11.62 -11.28 13.91
C ASN A 83 12.09 -12.43 13.01
N GLY A 84 12.69 -12.17 11.85
CA GLY A 84 13.12 -13.19 10.88
C GLY A 84 12.43 -13.00 9.53
N LEU A 85 12.01 -14.09 8.89
CA LEU A 85 11.22 -14.02 7.65
C LEU A 85 9.73 -13.96 7.95
N SER A 86 8.95 -13.39 7.04
CA SER A 86 7.49 -13.44 7.07
C SER A 86 7.00 -14.89 7.00
N ALA A 87 5.96 -15.23 7.77
CA ALA A 87 5.44 -16.61 7.81
C ALA A 87 4.74 -17.03 6.50
N THR A 88 4.15 -16.08 5.80
CA THR A 88 3.50 -16.27 4.50
C THR A 88 4.32 -15.60 3.40
N PRO A 89 4.35 -16.17 2.19
CA PRO A 89 5.01 -15.52 1.06
C PRO A 89 4.29 -14.19 0.77
N PHE A 90 5.08 -13.14 0.55
CA PHE A 90 4.59 -11.85 0.13
C PHE A 90 4.11 -11.88 -1.33
N GLN A 91 4.84 -12.59 -2.19
CA GLN A 91 4.50 -12.79 -3.60
C GLN A 91 4.78 -14.23 -4.01
N VAL A 92 3.92 -14.78 -4.87
CA VAL A 92 4.16 -16.04 -5.59
C VAL A 92 4.27 -15.73 -7.07
N ILE A 93 5.33 -16.22 -7.70
CA ILE A 93 5.61 -16.05 -9.12
C ILE A 93 5.39 -17.41 -9.80
N ASP A 94 4.33 -17.51 -10.59
CA ASP A 94 4.06 -18.69 -11.41
C ASP A 94 4.95 -18.73 -12.65
N SER A 95 5.33 -19.94 -13.07
CA SER A 95 5.99 -20.13 -14.36
C SER A 95 5.11 -19.56 -15.48
N PRO A 96 5.63 -18.64 -16.31
CA PRO A 96 4.88 -18.06 -17.42
C PRO A 96 4.77 -19.00 -18.63
N LEU A 97 5.31 -20.22 -18.52
CA LEU A 97 5.36 -21.20 -19.59
C LEU A 97 4.08 -22.05 -19.62
N PRO A 98 3.56 -22.35 -20.83
CA PRO A 98 2.35 -23.16 -20.97
C PRO A 98 2.60 -24.66 -20.76
N SER A 99 3.86 -25.11 -20.77
CA SER A 99 4.23 -26.51 -20.58
C SER A 99 4.28 -26.89 -19.11
N SER A 100 3.84 -28.11 -18.81
CA SER A 100 4.05 -28.72 -17.51
C SER A 100 5.53 -29.08 -17.33
N ARG A 101 5.99 -29.14 -16.07
CA ARG A 101 7.34 -29.58 -15.71
C ARG A 101 8.47 -28.82 -16.41
N THR A 102 8.43 -27.50 -16.38
CA THR A 102 9.50 -26.65 -16.96
C THR A 102 10.74 -26.49 -16.07
N ALA A 103 10.68 -27.01 -14.84
CA ALA A 103 11.67 -26.80 -13.79
C ALA A 103 11.88 -25.31 -13.46
N PHE A 104 10.86 -24.47 -13.66
CA PHE A 104 10.91 -23.05 -13.31
C PHE A 104 11.10 -22.86 -11.80
N GLY A 105 12.14 -22.14 -11.40
CA GLY A 105 12.49 -21.97 -9.99
C GLY A 105 13.49 -23.00 -9.47
N PHE A 106 14.06 -23.84 -10.34
CA PHE A 106 15.11 -24.80 -9.95
C PHE A 106 16.45 -24.13 -9.68
N THR A 107 16.73 -23.00 -10.33
CA THR A 107 17.88 -22.14 -10.02
C THR A 107 17.40 -20.71 -9.85
N LEU A 108 17.95 -20.02 -8.85
CA LEU A 108 17.58 -18.66 -8.48
C LEU A 108 18.84 -17.83 -8.23
N ARG A 109 18.81 -16.55 -8.61
CA ARG A 109 19.84 -15.59 -8.23
C ARG A 109 19.24 -14.20 -8.03
N GLY A 110 19.42 -13.63 -6.84
CA GLY A 110 18.99 -12.27 -6.53
C GLY A 110 20.16 -11.31 -6.26
N ARG A 111 19.88 -10.21 -5.55
CA ARG A 111 20.84 -9.24 -4.99
C ARG A 111 21.49 -8.28 -5.98
N ALA A 112 21.28 -8.47 -7.28
CA ALA A 112 21.83 -7.60 -8.31
C ALA A 112 20.73 -6.71 -8.87
N ASP A 113 20.95 -5.39 -8.84
CA ASP A 113 20.15 -4.41 -9.58
C ASP A 113 20.69 -4.35 -11.02
N ILE A 114 19.96 -4.93 -11.98
CA ILE A 114 20.41 -5.09 -13.36
C ILE A 114 20.07 -3.86 -14.19
N ASP A 115 19.03 -3.11 -13.82
CA ASP A 115 18.58 -1.93 -14.58
C ASP A 115 18.97 -0.58 -13.93
N GLY A 116 19.62 -0.61 -12.77
CA GLY A 116 20.14 0.56 -12.08
C GLY A 116 19.08 1.37 -11.34
N ASN A 117 17.89 0.81 -11.12
CA ASN A 117 16.77 1.53 -10.48
C ASN A 117 16.92 1.64 -8.95
N GLY A 118 17.93 0.98 -8.38
CA GLY A 118 18.25 0.98 -6.97
C GLY A 118 17.70 -0.19 -6.18
N TYR A 119 16.89 -1.05 -6.78
CA TYR A 119 16.26 -2.22 -6.15
C TYR A 119 16.85 -3.51 -6.74
N PRO A 120 17.10 -4.54 -5.93
CA PRO A 120 17.67 -5.78 -6.44
C PRO A 120 16.64 -6.56 -7.29
N ASP A 121 17.10 -7.16 -8.37
CA ASP A 121 16.30 -7.98 -9.28
C ASP A 121 16.47 -9.48 -9.00
N LEU A 122 15.63 -10.29 -9.64
CA LEU A 122 15.64 -11.75 -9.53
C LEU A 122 15.82 -12.42 -10.91
N LEU A 123 16.74 -13.37 -10.98
CA LEU A 123 16.90 -14.31 -12.08
C LEU A 123 16.33 -15.67 -11.69
N VAL A 124 15.54 -16.26 -12.59
CA VAL A 124 14.92 -17.58 -12.41
C VAL A 124 15.22 -18.48 -13.60
N GLY A 125 15.82 -19.64 -13.34
CA GLY A 125 16.04 -20.66 -14.36
C GLY A 125 14.84 -21.61 -14.51
N ALA A 126 14.59 -22.03 -15.75
CA ALA A 126 13.64 -23.07 -16.14
C ALA A 126 14.34 -24.02 -17.12
N TRP A 127 15.31 -24.77 -16.60
CA TRP A 127 16.26 -25.52 -17.44
C TRP A 127 15.61 -26.60 -18.30
N ALA A 128 14.52 -27.23 -17.83
CA ALA A 128 13.81 -28.25 -18.62
C ALA A 128 13.04 -27.65 -19.81
N ALA A 129 12.94 -26.32 -19.89
CA ALA A 129 12.40 -25.59 -21.01
C ALA A 129 13.46 -24.76 -21.76
N ASP A 130 14.75 -24.92 -21.43
CA ASP A 130 15.87 -24.16 -21.99
C ASP A 130 15.67 -22.63 -21.89
N ARG A 131 15.09 -22.15 -20.78
CA ARG A 131 14.85 -20.73 -20.55
C ARG A 131 15.41 -20.22 -19.22
N ALA A 132 15.70 -18.92 -19.20
CA ALA A 132 15.90 -18.13 -18.01
C ALA A 132 15.04 -16.87 -18.07
N PHE A 133 14.61 -16.39 -16.91
CA PHE A 133 13.75 -15.24 -16.76
C PHE A 133 14.42 -14.20 -15.88
N VAL A 134 14.26 -12.93 -16.26
CA VAL A 134 14.67 -11.78 -15.46
C VAL A 134 13.41 -11.08 -14.96
N TYR A 135 13.37 -10.88 -13.66
CA TYR A 135 12.26 -10.29 -12.94
C TYR A 135 12.77 -9.04 -12.25
N ARG A 136 12.29 -7.88 -12.69
CA ARG A 136 12.76 -6.59 -12.20
C ARG A 136 11.89 -6.06 -11.09
N SER A 137 12.53 -5.52 -10.07
CA SER A 137 11.84 -4.90 -8.95
C SER A 137 11.41 -3.49 -9.32
N GLN A 138 10.26 -3.06 -8.78
CA GLN A 138 9.74 -1.71 -9.00
C GLN A 138 10.11 -0.79 -7.85
N ALA A 139 10.37 0.47 -8.15
CA ALA A 139 10.58 1.47 -7.12
C ALA A 139 9.31 1.69 -6.30
N VAL A 140 9.43 1.74 -4.97
CA VAL A 140 8.27 1.91 -4.09
C VAL A 140 8.24 3.33 -3.54
N ILE A 141 7.19 4.06 -3.93
CA ILE A 141 6.87 5.39 -3.42
C ILE A 141 5.88 5.22 -2.27
N ARG A 142 6.32 5.52 -1.05
CA ARG A 142 5.49 5.45 0.16
C ARG A 142 4.85 6.80 0.40
N SER A 143 3.52 6.82 0.36
CA SER A 143 2.73 8.01 0.65
C SER A 143 2.05 7.93 2.01
N ARG A 144 1.88 9.10 2.62
CA ARG A 144 0.97 9.31 3.74
C ARG A 144 0.17 10.57 3.47
N VAL A 145 -1.13 10.51 3.72
CA VAL A 145 -2.02 11.65 3.49
C VAL A 145 -2.59 12.10 4.83
N SER A 146 -2.57 13.42 5.06
CA SER A 146 -3.23 14.07 6.19
C SER A 146 -4.31 15.00 5.65
N LEU A 147 -5.47 14.97 6.31
CA LEU A 147 -6.63 15.76 5.96
C LEU A 147 -7.17 16.43 7.22
N THR A 148 -7.24 17.76 7.22
CA THR A 148 -7.68 18.58 8.36
C THR A 148 -8.73 19.59 7.91
N LEU A 149 -9.78 19.75 8.73
CA LEU A 149 -10.87 20.70 8.49
C LEU A 149 -10.73 21.89 9.45
N LEU A 150 -10.79 23.11 8.91
CA LEU A 150 -10.59 24.35 9.66
C LEU A 150 -11.68 25.39 9.30
N PRO A 151 -12.63 25.69 10.20
CA PRO A 151 -12.87 25.03 11.48
C PRO A 151 -13.39 23.59 11.28
N ASP A 152 -13.18 22.73 12.27
CA ASP A 152 -13.71 21.36 12.33
C ASP A 152 -15.20 21.33 12.73
N PHE A 153 -15.67 22.39 13.36
CA PHE A 153 -17.07 22.63 13.70
C PHE A 153 -17.71 23.66 12.77
N LEU A 154 -18.82 23.31 12.15
CA LEU A 154 -19.46 24.13 11.12
C LEU A 154 -20.70 24.83 11.66
N ASN A 155 -20.75 26.16 11.53
CA ASN A 155 -21.90 26.96 11.92
C ASN A 155 -22.52 27.63 10.67
N PRO A 156 -23.71 27.20 10.22
CA PRO A 156 -24.41 27.78 9.06
C PRO A 156 -24.74 29.27 9.22
N ASP A 157 -24.89 29.76 10.46
CA ASP A 157 -25.15 31.18 10.75
C ASP A 157 -23.93 32.07 10.47
N VAL A 158 -22.73 31.49 10.50
CA VAL A 158 -21.47 32.22 10.31
C VAL A 158 -21.09 32.19 8.83
N LYS A 159 -21.46 33.24 8.11
CA LYS A 159 -21.27 33.36 6.65
C LYS A 159 -20.09 34.27 6.33
N LEU A 160 -18.87 33.72 6.41
CA LEU A 160 -17.62 34.46 6.23
C LEU A 160 -17.12 34.50 4.78
N CYS A 161 -17.62 33.62 3.91
CA CYS A 161 -17.26 33.59 2.49
C CYS A 161 -18.41 34.10 1.62
N HIS A 162 -18.08 34.43 0.38
CA HIS A 162 -19.04 34.82 -0.64
C HIS A 162 -18.97 33.87 -1.83
N GLN A 163 -20.12 33.40 -2.29
CA GLN A 163 -20.28 32.72 -3.57
C GLN A 163 -20.92 33.69 -4.55
N GLY A 164 -20.11 34.37 -5.37
CA GLY A 164 -20.58 35.55 -6.10
C GLY A 164 -21.02 36.62 -5.10
N ASN A 165 -22.32 36.96 -5.07
CA ASN A 165 -22.89 37.93 -4.12
C ASN A 165 -23.59 37.28 -2.92
N THR A 166 -23.73 35.96 -2.86
CA THR A 166 -24.44 35.30 -1.74
C THR A 166 -23.46 35.00 -0.61
N PRO A 167 -23.72 35.46 0.63
CA PRO A 167 -22.90 35.10 1.78
C PRO A 167 -23.15 33.63 2.15
N VAL A 168 -22.07 32.86 2.33
CA VAL A 168 -22.09 31.42 2.60
C VAL A 168 -21.19 31.05 3.78
N SER A 169 -21.58 30.01 4.53
CA SER A 169 -20.75 29.43 5.59
C SER A 169 -19.72 28.49 4.98
N CYS A 170 -18.44 28.73 5.27
CA CYS A 170 -17.33 28.05 4.62
C CYS A 170 -16.30 27.54 5.62
N PHE A 171 -15.50 26.58 5.16
CA PHE A 171 -14.40 26.01 5.91
C PHE A 171 -13.28 25.60 4.95
N VAL A 172 -12.07 25.60 5.49
CA VAL A 172 -10.86 25.21 4.77
C VAL A 172 -10.60 23.73 4.99
N ILE A 173 -10.34 23.04 3.89
CA ILE A 173 -9.88 21.66 3.82
C ILE A 173 -8.38 21.73 3.52
N GLN A 174 -7.56 21.51 4.54
CA GLN A 174 -6.12 21.40 4.37
C GLN A 174 -5.76 19.94 4.13
N MET A 175 -5.17 19.66 2.98
CA MET A 175 -4.66 18.33 2.62
C MET A 175 -3.15 18.40 2.45
N CYS A 176 -2.44 17.51 3.14
CA CYS A 176 -1.00 17.39 3.05
C CYS A 176 -0.64 15.97 2.61
N VAL A 177 0.18 15.87 1.57
CA VAL A 177 0.67 14.60 1.04
C VAL A 177 2.17 14.52 1.29
N TYR A 178 2.56 13.47 2.00
CA TYR A 178 3.95 13.14 2.34
C TYR A 178 4.38 11.99 1.44
N VAL A 179 5.59 12.07 0.88
CA VAL A 179 6.17 11.05 0.01
C VAL A 179 7.58 10.72 0.46
N SER A 180 7.89 9.43 0.49
CA SER A 180 9.23 8.91 0.75
C SER A 180 9.52 7.66 -0.07
N GLY A 181 10.79 7.30 -0.22
CA GLY A 181 11.19 6.09 -0.93
C GLY A 181 12.68 6.11 -1.29
N HIS A 182 13.24 4.95 -1.60
CA HIS A 182 14.63 4.83 -2.01
C HIS A 182 14.78 5.17 -3.50
N ARG A 183 15.70 6.08 -3.83
CA ARG A 183 15.96 6.55 -5.22
C ARG A 183 14.71 6.96 -6.01
N ILE A 184 13.71 7.50 -5.32
CA ILE A 184 12.55 8.11 -5.99
C ILE A 184 12.98 9.35 -6.80
N PRO A 185 12.21 9.71 -7.85
CA PRO A 185 12.48 10.88 -8.69
C PRO A 185 12.56 12.17 -7.89
N GLN A 186 13.25 13.19 -8.44
CA GLN A 186 13.33 14.51 -7.80
C GLN A 186 11.95 15.15 -7.63
N GLU A 187 11.04 14.91 -8.57
CA GLU A 187 9.66 15.36 -8.53
C GLU A 187 8.70 14.18 -8.70
N THR A 188 7.81 14.01 -7.73
CA THR A 188 6.74 13.00 -7.80
C THR A 188 5.41 13.70 -8.08
N ALA A 189 4.83 13.45 -9.26
CA ALA A 189 3.53 13.98 -9.64
C ALA A 189 2.38 13.03 -9.19
N LEU A 190 1.50 13.55 -8.36
CA LEU A 190 0.37 12.86 -7.76
C LEU A 190 -0.95 13.46 -8.22
N GLY A 191 -1.93 12.60 -8.44
CA GLY A 191 -3.31 12.96 -8.68
C GLY A 191 -4.05 12.87 -7.36
N VAL A 192 -4.75 13.93 -6.99
CA VAL A 192 -5.48 14.00 -5.73
C VAL A 192 -6.94 14.25 -6.04
N GLU A 193 -7.77 13.26 -5.71
CA GLU A 193 -9.22 13.32 -5.86
C GLU A 193 -9.85 13.63 -4.50
N LEU A 194 -10.43 14.82 -4.38
CA LEU A 194 -11.17 15.27 -3.21
C LEU A 194 -12.66 15.02 -3.43
N GLN A 195 -13.32 14.37 -2.48
CA GLN A 195 -14.78 14.16 -2.51
C GLN A 195 -15.42 14.71 -1.25
N LEU A 196 -16.47 15.52 -1.43
CA LEU A 196 -17.21 16.15 -0.35
C LEU A 196 -18.48 15.37 -0.01
N ASP A 197 -18.75 15.22 1.29
CA ASP A 197 -19.95 14.60 1.87
C ASP A 197 -20.27 13.21 1.27
N GLN A 198 -19.25 12.38 1.06
CA GLN A 198 -19.32 11.14 0.28
C GLN A 198 -20.34 10.13 0.84
N MET A 199 -20.63 10.15 2.15
CA MET A 199 -21.63 9.29 2.77
C MET A 199 -23.09 9.64 2.37
N LYS A 200 -23.31 10.79 1.73
CA LYS A 200 -24.61 11.19 1.20
C LYS A 200 -24.72 10.92 -0.29
N GLN A 201 -25.94 10.58 -0.73
CA GLN A 201 -26.28 10.52 -2.15
C GLN A 201 -26.01 11.88 -2.80
N PRO A 202 -25.59 11.94 -4.08
CA PRO A 202 -25.15 13.19 -4.73
C PRO A 202 -26.10 14.38 -4.56
N MET A 203 -27.42 14.15 -4.70
CA MET A 203 -28.44 15.20 -4.54
C MET A 203 -28.61 15.69 -3.09
N ALA A 204 -28.26 14.85 -2.12
CA ALA A 204 -28.35 15.13 -0.68
C ALA A 204 -27.03 15.63 -0.07
N ARG A 205 -25.98 15.81 -0.88
CA ARG A 205 -24.70 16.35 -0.42
C ARG A 205 -24.85 17.83 -0.09
N ARG A 206 -24.27 18.19 1.04
CA ARG A 206 -24.52 19.47 1.73
C ARG A 206 -23.42 20.49 1.54
N THR A 207 -22.29 20.06 0.95
CA THR A 207 -21.11 20.90 0.76
C THR A 207 -20.66 20.89 -0.68
N LEU A 208 -20.17 22.04 -1.13
CA LEU A 208 -19.65 22.26 -2.47
C LEU A 208 -18.33 23.02 -2.36
N LEU A 209 -17.47 22.84 -3.35
CA LEU A 209 -16.24 23.62 -3.45
C LEU A 209 -16.56 25.05 -3.85
N LEU A 210 -15.93 26.02 -3.17
CA LEU A 210 -16.19 27.43 -3.42
C LEU A 210 -15.66 27.88 -4.80
N SER A 211 -14.56 27.28 -5.27
CA SER A 211 -13.91 27.61 -6.54
C SER A 211 -14.66 27.08 -7.76
N THR A 212 -15.12 25.82 -7.71
CA THR A 212 -15.70 25.11 -8.87
C THR A 212 -17.21 24.92 -8.78
N ASN A 213 -17.81 25.14 -7.60
CA ASN A 213 -19.19 24.80 -7.31
C ASN A 213 -19.51 23.31 -7.58
N GLN A 214 -18.53 22.42 -7.38
CA GLN A 214 -18.66 20.98 -7.58
C GLN A 214 -18.57 20.20 -6.25
N LEU A 215 -19.05 18.97 -6.27
CA LEU A 215 -19.04 18.02 -5.13
C LEU A 215 -17.71 17.28 -4.97
N GLN A 216 -16.85 17.39 -5.98
CA GLN A 216 -15.56 16.74 -6.05
C GLN A 216 -14.62 17.57 -6.92
N ASP A 217 -13.32 17.37 -6.75
CA ASP A 217 -12.31 17.97 -7.60
C ASP A 217 -11.11 17.03 -7.73
N THR A 218 -10.39 17.15 -8.84
CA THR A 218 -9.16 16.40 -9.09
C THR A 218 -8.05 17.37 -9.41
N MET A 219 -7.00 17.35 -8.58
CA MET A 219 -5.86 18.25 -8.71
C MET A 219 -4.56 17.48 -8.86
N LYS A 220 -3.59 18.12 -9.53
CA LYS A 220 -2.22 17.62 -9.63
C LYS A 220 -1.38 18.26 -8.54
N LEU A 221 -0.77 17.44 -7.69
CA LEU A 221 0.23 17.87 -6.72
C LEU A 221 1.60 17.34 -7.12
N VAL A 222 2.63 18.17 -6.97
CA VAL A 222 4.02 17.76 -7.18
C VAL A 222 4.74 17.83 -5.84
N VAL A 223 5.30 16.70 -5.41
CA VAL A 223 6.11 16.62 -4.19
C VAL A 223 7.58 16.58 -4.61
N GLN A 224 8.35 17.55 -4.13
CA GLN A 224 9.80 17.57 -4.30
C GLN A 224 10.45 16.62 -3.28
N ARG A 225 11.38 15.78 -3.75
CA ARG A 225 12.05 14.77 -2.92
C ARG A 225 12.78 15.37 -1.71
N GLU A 226 13.34 16.56 -1.87
CA GLU A 226 14.11 17.24 -0.82
C GLU A 226 13.24 17.66 0.37
N VAL A 227 12.00 18.09 0.09
CA VAL A 227 11.02 18.49 1.11
C VAL A 227 10.25 17.29 1.63
N GLY A 228 9.94 16.32 0.76
CA GLY A 228 9.21 15.10 1.11
C GLY A 228 7.72 15.31 1.42
N MET A 229 7.20 16.53 1.28
CA MET A 229 5.79 16.82 1.49
C MET A 229 5.32 18.04 0.69
N THR A 230 4.01 18.09 0.42
CA THR A 230 3.33 19.29 -0.08
C THR A 230 1.94 19.40 0.53
N CYS A 231 1.48 20.62 0.79
CA CYS A 231 0.15 20.87 1.32
C CYS A 231 -0.60 21.84 0.41
N VAL A 232 -1.89 21.61 0.26
CA VAL A 232 -2.80 22.52 -0.45
C VAL A 232 -4.05 22.72 0.39
N ASN A 233 -4.59 23.93 0.33
CA ASN A 233 -5.84 24.29 0.97
C ASN A 233 -6.91 24.41 -0.11
N GLN A 234 -8.08 23.83 0.16
CA GLN A 234 -9.30 24.03 -0.62
C GLN A 234 -10.38 24.61 0.27
N THR A 235 -11.22 25.49 -0.26
CA THR A 235 -12.33 26.07 0.49
C THR A 235 -13.62 25.41 0.03
N ALA A 236 -14.36 24.82 0.97
CA ALA A 236 -15.70 24.31 0.76
C ALA A 236 -16.71 25.15 1.54
N TYR A 237 -17.96 25.14 1.10
CA TYR A 237 -19.04 25.87 1.76
C TYR A 237 -20.29 25.00 1.91
N LEU A 238 -21.09 25.32 2.92
CA LEU A 238 -22.39 24.68 3.19
C LEU A 238 -23.46 25.25 2.25
N ARG A 239 -24.25 24.37 1.64
CA ARG A 239 -25.45 24.74 0.89
C ARG A 239 -26.50 25.38 1.79
N SER A 240 -27.45 26.08 1.18
CA SER A 240 -28.52 26.76 1.91
C SER A 240 -29.35 25.77 2.75
N GLU A 241 -29.86 26.25 3.89
CA GLU A 241 -30.67 25.42 4.78
C GLU A 241 -31.99 24.95 4.16
N GLU A 242 -32.46 25.63 3.11
CA GLU A 242 -33.67 25.29 2.35
C GLU A 242 -33.44 24.07 1.45
N GLU A 243 -32.19 23.83 1.03
CA GLU A 243 -31.81 22.71 0.16
C GLU A 243 -31.43 21.43 0.94
N VAL A 244 -31.24 21.54 2.26
CA VAL A 244 -30.65 20.46 3.08
C VAL A 244 -31.58 20.03 4.20
N GLN A 245 -32.10 18.81 4.12
CA GLN A 245 -32.92 18.20 5.17
C GLN A 245 -32.08 17.68 6.35
N ASP A 246 -30.93 17.08 6.09
CA ASP A 246 -30.08 16.51 7.14
C ASP A 246 -29.06 17.51 7.67
N LYS A 247 -29.33 17.93 8.89
CA LYS A 247 -28.67 19.01 9.61
C LYS A 247 -27.77 18.51 10.76
N LEU A 248 -27.84 17.23 11.08
CA LEU A 248 -27.22 16.67 12.29
C LEU A 248 -26.05 15.72 11.97
N SER A 249 -26.07 15.04 10.82
CA SER A 249 -24.98 14.12 10.50
C SER A 249 -23.67 14.89 10.24
N PRO A 250 -22.51 14.35 10.65
CA PRO A 250 -21.24 14.95 10.34
C PRO A 250 -20.99 14.93 8.83
N ILE A 251 -20.21 15.90 8.34
CA ILE A 251 -19.83 15.99 6.93
C ILE A 251 -18.56 15.18 6.74
N PHE A 252 -18.62 14.15 5.90
CA PHE A 252 -17.49 13.26 5.62
C PHE A 252 -16.76 13.69 4.35
N ILE A 253 -15.48 13.98 4.45
CA ILE A 253 -14.63 14.38 3.34
C ILE A 253 -13.57 13.32 3.16
N THR A 254 -13.37 12.89 1.93
CA THR A 254 -12.37 11.88 1.58
C THR A 254 -11.42 12.41 0.53
N VAL A 255 -10.19 11.94 0.61
CA VAL A 255 -9.14 12.23 -0.35
C VAL A 255 -8.51 10.92 -0.79
N ASN A 256 -8.45 10.71 -2.10
CA ASN A 256 -7.71 9.63 -2.73
C ASN A 256 -6.49 10.19 -3.45
N VAL A 257 -5.37 9.49 -3.34
CA VAL A 257 -4.10 9.86 -3.99
C VAL A 257 -3.66 8.74 -4.92
N SER A 258 -3.32 9.11 -6.15
CA SER A 258 -2.81 8.23 -7.19
C SER A 258 -1.53 8.80 -7.82
N LEU A 259 -0.73 7.93 -8.45
CA LEU A 259 0.47 8.35 -9.17
C LEU A 259 0.10 8.71 -10.63
N LEU A 260 0.48 9.90 -11.10
CA LEU A 260 0.12 10.35 -12.46
C LEU A 260 1.12 9.89 -13.53
N ASN A 261 2.39 9.70 -13.18
CA ASN A 261 3.42 9.28 -14.11
C ASN A 261 3.71 7.78 -13.97
N ALA A 262 2.98 6.96 -14.74
CA ALA A 262 3.23 5.52 -14.83
C ALA A 262 4.53 5.15 -15.57
N THR A 263 5.20 6.11 -16.20
CA THR A 263 6.41 5.88 -17.01
C THR A 263 7.65 5.47 -16.20
N GLN A 264 7.63 5.65 -14.88
CA GLN A 264 8.77 5.34 -14.01
C GLN A 264 8.74 3.92 -13.43
N HIS A 265 7.78 3.08 -13.83
CA HIS A 265 7.61 1.72 -13.25
C HIS A 265 7.64 1.73 -11.72
N ALA A 266 7.15 2.80 -11.10
CA ALA A 266 7.12 2.96 -9.65
C ALA A 266 5.72 2.62 -9.13
N LEU A 267 5.67 1.94 -8.00
CA LEU A 267 4.44 1.58 -7.30
C LEU A 267 4.18 2.60 -6.19
N LEU A 268 2.95 3.13 -6.14
CA LEU A 268 2.50 3.93 -5.00
C LEU A 268 1.94 3.01 -3.92
N HIS A 269 2.46 3.14 -2.71
CA HIS A 269 1.99 2.39 -1.55
C HIS A 269 1.87 3.27 -0.29
N GLY A 270 1.30 2.73 0.78
CA GLY A 270 1.15 3.39 2.06
C GLY A 270 -0.28 3.85 2.28
N GLN A 271 -0.45 4.98 2.95
CA GLN A 271 -1.76 5.54 3.23
C GLN A 271 -2.14 6.52 2.11
N THR A 272 -2.65 5.96 1.01
CA THR A 272 -3.08 6.70 -0.20
C THR A 272 -4.50 7.27 -0.10
N HIS A 273 -5.26 6.90 0.93
CA HIS A 273 -6.59 7.43 1.22
C HIS A 273 -6.62 8.01 2.63
N ALA A 274 -7.28 9.17 2.77
CA ALA A 274 -7.56 9.79 4.05
C ALA A 274 -9.02 10.26 4.09
N ALA A 275 -9.63 10.20 5.28
CA ALA A 275 -10.96 10.71 5.53
C ALA A 275 -10.95 11.59 6.79
N ALA A 276 -11.72 12.66 6.76
CA ALA A 276 -11.97 13.54 7.89
C ALA A 276 -13.47 13.79 8.01
N GLN A 277 -13.93 14.05 9.23
CA GLN A 277 -15.32 14.37 9.50
C GLN A 277 -15.40 15.66 10.30
N SER A 278 -16.46 16.45 10.09
CA SER A 278 -16.75 17.58 10.97
C SER A 278 -17.08 17.07 12.38
N ALA A 279 -16.66 17.82 13.41
CA ALA A 279 -16.97 17.53 14.81
C ALA A 279 -18.47 17.71 15.13
N GLY A 280 -19.20 18.42 14.26
CA GLY A 280 -20.63 18.64 14.32
C GLY A 280 -21.03 19.85 13.47
N THR A 281 -22.34 20.04 13.32
CA THR A 281 -22.94 21.21 12.65
C THR A 281 -23.92 21.85 13.63
N ARG A 282 -23.74 23.12 14.00
CA ARG A 282 -24.70 23.79 14.90
C ARG A 282 -25.92 24.19 14.10
N ILE A 283 -27.09 23.68 14.48
CA ILE A 283 -28.36 24.14 13.92
C ILE A 283 -29.28 24.43 15.10
N GLY A 284 -29.30 25.70 15.53
CA GLY A 284 -30.16 26.19 16.61
C GLY A 284 -29.47 27.07 17.66
N HIS A 285 -30.24 28.05 18.15
CA HIS A 285 -29.88 28.96 19.24
C HIS A 285 -29.77 28.21 20.58
N CYS A 286 -28.60 27.66 20.90
CA CYS A 286 -28.26 27.37 22.30
C CYS A 286 -27.94 28.69 23.05
N ARG A 287 -28.79 29.08 24.00
CA ARG A 287 -28.43 30.08 25.02
C ARG A 287 -27.38 29.46 25.95
N GLY A 288 -26.15 29.97 25.89
CA GLY A 288 -25.08 29.71 26.86
C GLY A 288 -23.99 28.74 26.40
N SER A 289 -22.75 29.24 26.34
CA SER A 289 -21.47 28.54 26.11
C SER A 289 -21.19 28.00 24.70
N ASN A 290 -20.14 28.55 24.06
CA ASN A 290 -19.68 28.25 22.69
C ASN A 290 -18.79 26.99 22.57
N ARG A 291 -18.90 26.00 23.47
CA ARG A 291 -18.07 24.78 23.36
C ARG A 291 -18.77 23.58 23.99
N PHE A 292 -18.98 22.52 23.21
CA PHE A 292 -19.13 21.18 23.77
C PHE A 292 -17.76 20.72 24.28
N GLN A 293 -17.51 20.80 25.58
CA GLN A 293 -16.39 20.10 26.21
C GLN A 293 -16.82 18.67 26.51
N THR A 294 -16.44 17.74 25.66
CA THR A 294 -16.50 16.31 25.96
C THR A 294 -15.13 15.86 26.46
N SER A 295 -14.98 15.72 27.78
CA SER A 295 -13.81 15.08 28.37
C SER A 295 -13.93 13.56 28.20
N ARG A 296 -13.28 12.99 27.17
CA ARG A 296 -13.00 11.55 27.11
C ARG A 296 -11.51 11.33 27.32
N SER A 297 -11.16 10.75 28.45
CA SER A 297 -9.86 10.10 28.66
C SER A 297 -9.83 8.81 27.84
N LEU A 298 -8.92 8.74 26.87
CA LEU A 298 -8.57 7.50 26.18
C LEU A 298 -7.19 7.06 26.68
N PRO A 299 -7.00 5.79 27.10
CA PRO A 299 -5.69 5.26 27.41
C PRO A 299 -4.88 5.13 26.11
N ALA A 300 -3.60 5.50 26.19
CA ALA A 300 -2.65 5.37 25.10
C ALA A 300 -2.40 3.89 24.80
N ASN A 301 -2.78 3.44 23.60
CA ASN A 301 -2.28 2.20 23.03
C ASN A 301 -1.29 2.54 21.92
N HIS A 302 -0.01 2.24 22.20
CA HIS A 302 1.02 2.06 21.18
C HIS A 302 0.58 0.96 20.22
N ALA A 303 0.52 1.28 18.93
CA ALA A 303 0.42 0.30 17.87
C ALA A 303 1.48 0.64 16.83
N ASP A 304 2.72 0.23 17.10
CA ASP A 304 3.71 0.02 16.04
C ASP A 304 3.26 -1.20 15.24
N ARG A 305 2.49 -0.95 14.17
CA ARG A 305 2.32 -1.92 13.09
C ARG A 305 3.41 -1.64 12.08
N VAL A 306 4.43 -2.50 12.06
CA VAL A 306 5.37 -2.59 10.93
C VAL A 306 4.54 -2.92 9.69
N SER A 307 4.33 -1.93 8.83
CA SER A 307 3.70 -2.11 7.53
C SER A 307 4.71 -2.78 6.60
N VAL A 308 4.46 -4.05 6.29
CA VAL A 308 5.14 -4.78 5.21
C VAL A 308 4.89 -4.01 3.91
N MET A 309 5.96 -3.71 3.15
CA MET A 309 5.87 -2.89 1.96
C MET A 309 5.75 -3.78 0.72
N PRO A 310 4.81 -3.51 -0.19
CA PRO A 310 4.69 -4.29 -1.39
C PRO A 310 5.72 -3.84 -2.40
N VAL A 311 6.59 -4.78 -2.76
CA VAL A 311 7.31 -4.74 -4.02
C VAL A 311 6.68 -5.76 -4.92
N LEU A 312 5.98 -5.27 -5.93
CA LEU A 312 5.57 -6.14 -7.01
C LEU A 312 6.78 -6.34 -7.91
N ILE A 313 7.36 -7.53 -7.88
CA ILE A 313 8.26 -7.96 -8.94
C ILE A 313 7.41 -8.08 -10.20
N VAL A 314 7.58 -7.17 -11.16
CA VAL A 314 6.79 -7.16 -12.39
C VAL A 314 7.53 -7.91 -13.50
N ILE A 315 6.79 -8.82 -14.13
CA ILE A 315 7.25 -9.62 -15.26
C ILE A 315 7.40 -8.71 -16.48
N SER A 316 8.61 -8.16 -16.71
CA SER A 316 8.90 -7.47 -17.96
C SER A 316 9.12 -8.50 -19.07
N ARG A 317 8.05 -8.86 -19.79
CA ARG A 317 8.16 -9.69 -21.00
C ARG A 317 8.82 -8.86 -22.09
N ARG A 318 10.12 -9.03 -22.34
CA ARG A 318 10.67 -8.78 -23.67
C ARG A 318 10.49 -10.06 -24.48
N THR A 319 9.51 -10.07 -25.37
CA THR A 319 9.52 -11.02 -26.49
C THR A 319 10.76 -10.70 -27.34
N PRO A 320 11.63 -11.67 -27.65
CA PRO A 320 12.71 -11.44 -28.59
C PRO A 320 12.08 -11.04 -29.93
N GLN A 321 12.46 -9.87 -30.44
CA GLN A 321 12.24 -9.55 -31.85
C GLN A 321 13.17 -10.47 -32.64
N HIS A 322 12.58 -11.40 -33.38
CA HIS A 322 13.26 -12.17 -34.42
C HIS A 322 13.37 -11.34 -35.69
#